data_AF-A0A763STG0-F1
#
_entry.id   AF-A0A763STG0-F1
#
_cell.length_a   1.000
_cell.length_b   1.000
_cell.length_c   1.000
_cell.angle_alpha   90.00
_cell.angle_beta   90.00
_cell.angle_gamma   90.00
#
_symmetry.space_group_name_H-M   'P 1'
#
loop_
_entity.id
_entity.type
_entity.pdbx_description
1 polymer ?
#
loop_
_entity_poly.entity_id
_entity_poly.type
_entity_poly.pdbx_seq_one_letter_code
_entity_poly.pdbx_strand_id
1 'polypeptide(L)'
;MEENTRQRTENYISAKNQHPAWILLATRRAPLVLSCLKTLFEKSHDGISLEEAIQSLTGILVEHVSQELYEINQDNPSLQASRELREWIKRRLIVERDGRIFATDALEVAITFVESLDNRFMTSTASRLSTVQREIENLETRLNPNPANRVATLRRRIAELERELQEAEAGHIEVLEAHQAVEHIREVFNLASSLRADFRRVEDSWREADRALRQSIIGEQYHRGDIVERLLNDQDALLNTPEGRVFDSFQQQLRQSSELKAMSERLRVILSHPSASDALNRLQRHDLRWLVKRLVDESQTVLQARARSERDVRGFMKTGLAAEHHRVGHLLNEFLNQALKLDWQRQMIRKKEVPLPAVGVAVTGIPAIERLRFKEVDDEAEQTLDLSNHAADLTQIGDDFWDAFNGLDREALINQTLLLLAKENRPVGLAELAALLPPAHDLETFAVWIGMAREAGIEVIDSQREFAELSDGEGRRWRFNLPTTGLESQALMDIDWE
;
A
#
# COMPACT_ATOMS: atom_id res chain seq x y z
N MET A 1 -24.77 7.01 -11.77
CA MET A 1 -23.40 7.25 -11.29
C MET A 1 -22.60 8.06 -12.32
N GLU A 2 -22.66 7.70 -13.60
CA GLU A 2 -22.00 8.40 -14.72
C GLU A 2 -22.39 9.88 -14.88
N GLU A 3 -23.66 10.24 -14.66
CA GLU A 3 -24.14 11.63 -14.75
C GLU A 3 -23.49 12.55 -13.69
N ASN A 4 -23.12 12.00 -12.53
CA ASN A 4 -22.38 12.72 -11.49
C ASN A 4 -20.90 12.88 -11.85
N THR A 5 -20.29 11.85 -12.48
CA THR A 5 -18.91 11.92 -12.95
C THR A 5 -18.74 12.96 -14.04
N ARG A 6 -19.63 13.00 -15.04
CA ARG A 6 -19.58 13.97 -16.13
C ARG A 6 -19.70 15.42 -15.63
N GLN A 7 -20.66 15.68 -14.74
CA GLN A 7 -20.82 17.01 -14.13
C GLN A 7 -19.58 17.43 -13.32
N ARG A 8 -18.94 16.49 -12.60
CA ARG A 8 -17.69 16.77 -11.89
C ARG A 8 -16.55 17.09 -12.85
N THR A 9 -16.42 16.33 -13.94
CA THR A 9 -15.40 16.58 -14.97
C THR A 9 -15.57 17.97 -15.57
N GLU A 10 -16.79 18.38 -15.91
CA GLU A 10 -17.08 19.71 -16.44
C GLU A 10 -16.75 20.81 -15.42
N ASN A 11 -17.10 20.63 -14.15
CA ASN A 11 -16.75 21.55 -13.08
C ASN A 11 -15.22 21.66 -12.89
N TYR A 12 -14.49 20.55 -12.96
CA TYR A 12 -13.03 20.55 -12.84
C TYR A 12 -12.34 21.17 -14.07
N ILE A 13 -12.86 20.96 -15.27
CA ILE A 13 -12.37 21.64 -16.48
C ILE A 13 -12.57 23.16 -16.34
N SER A 14 -13.75 23.59 -15.87
CA SER A 14 -14.02 25.01 -15.63
C SER A 14 -13.07 25.58 -14.56
N ALA A 15 -12.90 24.88 -13.44
CA ALA A 15 -12.00 25.29 -12.37
C ALA A 15 -10.53 25.37 -12.81
N LYS A 16 -10.04 24.39 -13.58
CA LYS A 16 -8.69 24.40 -14.14
C LYS A 16 -8.44 25.60 -15.06
N ASN A 17 -9.44 26.02 -15.81
CA ASN A 17 -9.31 27.11 -16.78
C ASN A 17 -9.55 28.50 -16.19
N GLN A 18 -10.30 28.60 -15.09
CA GLN A 18 -10.74 29.89 -14.52
C GLN A 18 -10.13 30.20 -13.15
N HIS A 19 -9.81 29.19 -12.33
CA HIS A 19 -9.35 29.41 -10.96
C HIS A 19 -7.86 29.78 -10.94
N PRO A 20 -7.48 30.98 -10.46
CA PRO A 20 -6.09 31.47 -10.55
C PRO A 20 -5.07 30.57 -9.85
N ALA A 21 -5.45 30.00 -8.70
CA ALA A 21 -4.63 29.04 -7.96
C ALA A 21 -4.27 27.79 -8.80
N TRP A 22 -5.24 27.20 -9.50
CA TRP A 22 -5.01 25.99 -10.29
C TRP A 22 -4.15 26.31 -11.52
N ILE A 23 -4.40 27.45 -12.16
CA ILE A 23 -3.60 27.91 -13.30
C ILE A 23 -2.14 28.11 -12.88
N LEU A 24 -1.90 28.75 -11.73
CA LEU A 24 -0.57 28.93 -11.18
C LEU A 24 0.10 27.58 -10.94
N LEU A 25 -0.56 26.68 -10.21
CA LEU A 25 -0.03 25.35 -9.87
C LEU A 25 0.23 24.47 -11.09
N ALA A 26 -0.50 24.67 -12.20
CA ALA A 26 -0.29 23.97 -13.46
C ALA A 26 0.86 24.55 -14.31
N THR A 27 1.37 25.74 -13.95
CA THR A 27 2.41 26.44 -14.71
C THR A 27 3.79 25.94 -14.28
N ARG A 28 4.71 25.72 -15.23
CA ARG A 28 6.05 25.20 -14.89
C ARG A 28 6.82 26.08 -13.90
N ARG A 29 6.60 27.41 -13.95
CA ARG A 29 7.26 28.41 -13.10
C ARG A 29 6.57 28.60 -11.73
N ALA A 30 5.54 27.81 -11.40
CA ALA A 30 4.83 27.94 -10.12
C ALA A 30 5.77 27.97 -8.90
N PRO A 31 6.78 27.07 -8.79
CA PRO A 31 7.66 27.05 -7.62
C PRO A 31 8.40 28.37 -7.41
N LEU A 32 8.86 29.02 -8.49
CA LEU A 32 9.61 30.27 -8.46
C LEU A 32 8.71 31.45 -8.08
N VAL A 33 7.48 31.48 -8.61
CA VAL A 33 6.51 32.53 -8.30
C VAL A 33 6.00 32.39 -6.86
N LEU A 34 5.68 31.17 -6.44
CA LEU A 34 5.18 30.89 -5.09
C LEU A 34 6.22 31.16 -4.02
N SER A 35 7.48 30.74 -4.22
CA SER A 35 8.55 31.01 -3.25
C SER A 35 8.83 32.51 -3.11
N CYS A 36 8.83 33.24 -4.24
CA CYS A 36 8.97 34.70 -4.25
C CYS A 36 7.85 35.38 -3.47
N LEU A 37 6.59 35.14 -3.86
CA LEU A 37 5.45 35.82 -3.24
C LEU A 37 5.31 35.47 -1.76
N LYS A 38 5.49 34.21 -1.40
CA LYS A 38 5.45 33.77 0.00
C LYS A 38 6.49 34.52 0.85
N THR A 39 7.75 34.53 0.42
CA THR A 39 8.82 35.19 1.19
C THR A 39 8.64 36.71 1.29
N LEU A 40 8.01 37.35 0.29
CA LEU A 40 7.71 38.78 0.35
C LEU A 40 6.53 39.08 1.29
N PHE A 41 5.46 38.28 1.25
CA PHE A 41 4.28 38.46 2.10
C PHE A 41 4.55 38.08 3.57
N GLU A 42 5.42 37.10 3.84
CA GLU A 42 5.88 36.80 5.21
C GLU A 42 6.60 38.00 5.85
N LYS A 43 7.38 38.75 5.06
CA LYS A 43 8.16 39.91 5.54
C LYS A 43 7.33 41.18 5.67
N SER A 44 6.23 41.31 4.94
CA SER A 44 5.45 42.54 4.87
C SER A 44 3.95 42.27 4.80
N HIS A 45 3.24 42.63 5.86
CA HIS A 45 1.79 42.43 5.99
C HIS A 45 0.97 43.59 5.39
N ASP A 46 1.59 44.74 5.13
CA ASP A 46 0.94 46.00 4.68
C ASP A 46 1.11 46.28 3.16
N GLY A 47 1.22 45.21 2.38
CA GLY A 47 1.40 45.24 0.92
C GLY A 47 2.84 45.54 0.49
N ILE A 48 3.28 44.89 -0.59
CA ILE A 48 4.66 44.98 -1.09
C ILE A 48 4.71 45.95 -2.28
N SER A 49 5.77 46.73 -2.45
CA SER A 49 5.94 47.54 -3.67
C SER A 49 6.03 46.65 -4.92
N LEU A 50 5.34 47.03 -6.01
CA LEU A 50 5.43 46.27 -7.26
C LEU A 50 6.87 46.18 -7.79
N GLU A 51 7.68 47.22 -7.61
CA GLU A 51 9.09 47.24 -8.02
C GLU A 51 9.93 46.24 -7.22
N GLU A 52 9.70 46.15 -5.92
CA GLU A 52 10.37 45.21 -5.03
C GLU A 52 10.01 43.76 -5.37
N ALA A 53 8.74 43.51 -5.67
CA ALA A 53 8.29 42.20 -6.13
C ALA A 53 8.92 41.80 -7.48
N ILE A 54 9.03 42.74 -8.42
CA ILE A 54 9.72 42.51 -9.70
C ILE A 54 11.20 42.20 -9.47
N GLN A 55 11.88 42.96 -8.60
CA GLN A 55 13.29 42.77 -8.32
C GLN A 55 13.55 41.40 -7.66
N SER A 56 12.74 41.03 -6.67
CA SER A 56 12.86 39.73 -5.98
C SER A 56 12.60 38.57 -6.94
N LEU A 57 11.54 38.63 -7.75
CA LEU A 57 11.25 37.61 -8.75
C LEU A 57 12.36 37.53 -9.82
N THR A 58 12.93 38.67 -10.21
CA THR A 58 14.07 38.70 -11.14
C THR A 58 15.27 37.95 -10.57
N GLY A 59 15.59 38.15 -9.28
CA GLY A 59 16.68 37.44 -8.60
C GLY A 59 16.50 35.92 -8.67
N ILE A 60 15.30 35.44 -8.30
CA ILE A 60 14.97 34.00 -8.35
C ILE A 60 15.02 33.47 -9.78
N LEU A 61 14.50 34.21 -10.77
CA LEU A 61 14.59 33.78 -12.16
C LEU A 61 16.04 33.63 -12.61
N VAL A 62 16.93 34.57 -12.27
CA VAL A 62 18.36 34.55 -12.62
C VAL A 62 19.05 33.32 -12.04
N GLU A 63 18.80 32.95 -10.79
CA GLU A 63 19.37 31.78 -10.14
C GLU A 63 19.00 30.46 -10.85
N HIS A 64 17.82 30.43 -11.49
CA HIS A 64 17.28 29.24 -12.16
C HIS A 64 17.40 29.28 -13.69
N VAL A 65 18.10 30.25 -14.29
CA VAL A 65 18.26 30.39 -15.75
C VAL A 65 18.87 29.14 -16.42
N SER A 66 19.76 28.43 -15.71
CA SER A 66 20.43 27.23 -16.23
C SER A 66 19.53 26.00 -16.34
N GLN A 67 18.31 26.06 -15.78
CA GLN A 67 17.38 24.94 -15.75
C GLN A 67 16.39 25.04 -16.93
N GLU A 68 16.59 24.21 -17.95
CA GLU A 68 15.76 24.19 -19.18
C GLU A 68 14.26 23.99 -18.89
N LEU A 69 13.92 23.33 -17.78
CA LEU A 69 12.55 23.05 -17.35
C LEU A 69 11.67 24.31 -17.22
N TYR A 70 12.24 25.44 -16.80
CA TYR A 70 11.49 26.67 -16.51
C TYR A 70 11.37 27.63 -17.70
N GLU A 71 12.02 27.32 -18.83
CA GLU A 71 12.00 28.12 -20.07
C GLU A 71 12.24 29.62 -19.80
N ILE A 72 13.27 29.95 -19.01
CA ILE A 72 13.57 31.34 -18.63
C ILE A 72 14.34 32.01 -19.76
N ASN A 73 13.93 33.23 -20.13
CA ASN A 73 14.61 34.02 -21.12
C ASN A 73 15.90 34.60 -20.54
N GLN A 74 17.04 34.16 -21.08
CA GLN A 74 18.37 34.53 -20.59
C GLN A 74 18.72 36.00 -20.87
N ASP A 75 18.13 36.59 -21.91
CA ASP A 75 18.51 37.94 -22.35
C ASP A 75 17.87 39.04 -21.50
N ASN A 76 16.68 38.81 -20.94
CA ASN A 76 15.91 39.84 -20.22
C ASN A 76 15.02 39.27 -19.08
N PRO A 77 15.61 38.75 -17.99
CA PRO A 77 14.86 38.16 -16.88
C PRO A 77 13.96 39.17 -16.14
N SER A 78 14.38 40.44 -16.06
CA SER A 78 13.57 41.50 -15.41
C SER A 78 12.27 41.80 -16.16
N LEU A 79 12.32 41.84 -17.50
CA LEU A 79 11.13 42.03 -18.32
C LEU A 79 10.17 40.84 -18.18
N GLN A 80 10.72 39.63 -18.07
CA GLN A 80 9.93 38.41 -17.84
C GLN A 80 9.26 38.42 -16.46
N ALA A 81 9.98 38.75 -15.39
CA ALA A 81 9.41 38.91 -14.05
C ALA A 81 8.26 39.92 -14.01
N SER A 82 8.45 41.07 -14.68
CA SER A 82 7.43 42.10 -14.78
C SER A 82 6.19 41.68 -15.57
N ARG A 83 6.36 40.84 -16.62
CA ARG A 83 5.23 40.27 -17.38
C ARG A 83 4.46 39.24 -16.56
N GLU A 84 5.17 38.35 -15.88
CA GLU A 84 4.59 37.34 -14.99
C GLU A 84 3.74 37.99 -13.90
N LEU A 85 4.29 38.95 -13.14
CA LEU A 85 3.53 39.63 -12.08
C LEU A 85 2.30 40.36 -12.61
N ARG A 86 2.41 41.04 -13.77
CA ARG A 86 1.27 41.70 -14.41
C ARG A 86 0.21 40.70 -14.90
N GLU A 87 0.62 39.53 -15.37
CA GLU A 87 -0.30 38.46 -15.72
C GLU A 87 -1.05 37.94 -14.48
N TRP A 88 -0.36 37.77 -13.36
CA TRP A 88 -0.96 37.33 -12.10
C TRP A 88 -1.90 38.38 -11.49
N ILE A 89 -1.61 39.67 -11.66
CA ILE A 89 -2.54 40.76 -11.34
C ILE A 89 -3.80 40.68 -12.22
N LYS A 90 -3.63 40.51 -13.54
CA LYS A 90 -4.76 40.39 -14.48
C LYS A 90 -5.65 39.18 -14.16
N ARG A 91 -5.04 38.06 -13.75
CA ARG A 91 -5.74 36.83 -13.36
C ARG A 91 -6.30 36.88 -11.94
N ARG A 92 -6.18 38.00 -11.21
CA ARG A 92 -6.65 38.17 -9.81
C ARG A 92 -6.03 37.20 -8.81
N LEU A 93 -4.84 36.67 -9.11
CA LEU A 93 -4.04 35.95 -8.12
C LEU A 93 -3.46 36.94 -7.08
N ILE A 94 -3.16 38.15 -7.53
CA ILE A 94 -2.64 39.25 -6.70
C ILE A 94 -3.45 40.50 -7.06
N VAL A 95 -3.67 41.41 -6.13
CA VAL A 95 -4.33 42.69 -6.39
C VAL A 95 -3.35 43.83 -6.17
N GLU A 96 -3.31 44.75 -7.12
CA GLU A 96 -2.54 45.99 -7.01
C GLU A 96 -3.44 47.12 -6.50
N ARG A 97 -3.04 47.81 -5.44
CA ARG A 97 -3.66 49.04 -4.92
C ARG A 97 -2.55 50.02 -4.55
N ASP A 98 -2.64 51.26 -5.05
CA ASP A 98 -1.69 52.33 -4.76
C ASP A 98 -0.21 51.96 -5.00
N GLY A 99 0.07 51.20 -6.08
CA GLY A 99 1.41 50.73 -6.43
C GLY A 99 1.95 49.61 -5.54
N ARG A 100 1.12 49.08 -4.63
CA ARG A 100 1.43 47.93 -3.78
C ARG A 100 0.61 46.71 -4.18
N ILE A 101 1.21 45.54 -4.03
CA ILE A 101 0.59 44.25 -4.26
C ILE A 101 0.10 43.63 -2.96
N PHE A 102 -1.07 43.00 -3.01
CA PHE A 102 -1.72 42.30 -1.92
C PHE A 102 -2.09 40.88 -2.35
N ALA A 103 -1.91 39.91 -1.44
CA ALA A 103 -2.33 38.53 -1.64
C ALA A 103 -3.86 38.45 -1.74
N THR A 104 -4.38 37.60 -2.63
CA THR A 104 -5.80 37.24 -2.65
C THR A 104 -6.00 35.84 -2.07
N ASP A 105 -7.24 35.51 -1.74
CA ASP A 105 -7.63 34.16 -1.29
C ASP A 105 -7.12 33.07 -2.26
N ALA A 106 -7.07 33.35 -3.56
CA ALA A 106 -6.58 32.38 -4.54
C ALA A 106 -5.07 32.11 -4.39
N LEU A 107 -4.27 33.11 -4.03
CA LEU A 107 -2.85 32.93 -3.75
C LEU A 107 -2.65 32.17 -2.43
N GLU A 108 -3.39 32.54 -1.39
CA GLU A 108 -3.34 31.86 -0.10
C GLU A 108 -3.72 30.38 -0.21
N VAL A 109 -4.76 30.06 -1.00
CA VAL A 109 -5.14 28.67 -1.30
C VAL A 109 -4.01 27.92 -2.02
N ALA A 110 -3.31 28.55 -2.97
CA ALA A 110 -2.20 27.93 -3.67
C ALA A 110 -1.00 27.66 -2.75
N ILE A 111 -0.64 28.64 -1.90
CA ILE A 111 0.44 28.51 -0.91
C ILE A 111 0.10 27.40 0.09
N THR A 112 -1.08 27.48 0.71
CA THR A 112 -1.56 26.48 1.67
C THR A 112 -1.58 25.09 1.05
N PHE A 113 -2.01 24.95 -0.20
CA PHE A 113 -1.98 23.67 -0.91
C PHE A 113 -0.56 23.13 -1.02
N VAL A 114 0.41 23.93 -1.48
CA VAL A 114 1.80 23.47 -1.62
C VAL A 114 2.43 23.15 -0.26
N GLU A 115 2.16 23.93 0.78
CA GLU A 115 2.61 23.63 2.15
C GLU A 115 1.96 22.37 2.71
N SER A 116 0.72 22.08 2.33
CA SER A 116 0.04 20.84 2.73
C SER A 116 0.68 19.60 2.12
N LEU A 117 1.41 19.74 0.99
CA LEU A 117 2.19 18.64 0.40
C LEU A 117 3.39 18.25 1.27
N ASP A 118 3.97 19.22 2.01
CA ASP A 118 5.08 19.00 2.94
C ASP A 118 4.59 18.56 4.34
N ASN A 119 3.37 18.02 4.38
CA ASN A 119 2.77 17.28 5.48
C ASN A 119 2.60 18.02 6.83
N ARG A 120 2.65 19.37 6.88
CA ARG A 120 2.68 20.08 8.18
C ARG A 120 1.52 20.99 8.55
N PHE A 121 0.53 21.27 7.70
CA PHE A 121 -0.56 22.16 8.13
C PHE A 121 -1.94 21.69 7.70
N MET A 122 -2.70 21.25 8.70
CA MET A 122 -4.16 21.31 8.69
C MET A 122 -4.65 22.76 8.93
N THR A 123 -5.89 23.03 8.53
CA THR A 123 -6.53 24.35 8.40
C THR A 123 -7.36 24.77 9.63
N SER A 124 -7.61 26.09 9.77
CA SER A 124 -8.52 26.82 10.70
C SER A 124 -7.96 27.28 12.06
N THR A 125 -7.93 28.61 12.26
CA THR A 125 -7.23 29.36 13.32
C THR A 125 -8.04 29.55 14.62
N ALA A 126 -9.38 29.53 14.57
CA ALA A 126 -10.21 29.84 15.75
C ALA A 126 -10.47 28.61 16.64
N SER A 127 -10.88 27.49 16.04
CA SER A 127 -11.11 26.21 16.75
C SER A 127 -9.84 25.63 17.36
N ARG A 128 -8.68 25.89 16.72
CA ARG A 128 -7.37 25.49 17.23
C ARG A 128 -6.97 26.22 18.49
N LEU A 129 -7.27 27.51 18.65
CA LEU A 129 -6.90 28.18 19.89
C LEU A 129 -7.65 27.57 21.07
N SER A 130 -8.95 27.31 20.93
CA SER A 130 -9.75 26.64 21.97
C SER A 130 -9.30 25.19 22.21
N THR A 131 -8.97 24.46 21.15
CA THR A 131 -8.48 23.07 21.26
C THR A 131 -7.07 23.03 21.86
N VAL A 132 -6.15 23.91 21.43
CA VAL A 132 -4.80 24.07 21.97
C VAL A 132 -4.86 24.53 23.42
N GLN A 133 -5.75 25.46 23.78
CA GLN A 133 -5.93 25.89 25.15
C GLN A 133 -6.44 24.74 26.03
N ARG A 134 -7.43 23.99 25.56
CA ARG A 134 -7.93 22.79 26.25
C ARG A 134 -6.86 21.70 26.37
N GLU A 135 -6.06 21.48 25.33
CA GLU A 135 -4.96 20.52 25.34
C GLU A 135 -3.80 21.01 26.23
N ILE A 136 -3.52 22.31 26.30
CA ILE A 136 -2.57 22.91 27.25
C ILE A 136 -3.06 22.73 28.68
N GLU A 137 -4.34 23.00 28.97
CA GLU A 137 -4.95 22.79 30.29
C GLU A 137 -4.95 21.30 30.68
N ASN A 138 -5.27 20.42 29.73
CA ASN A 138 -5.21 18.97 29.92
C ASN A 138 -3.76 18.48 30.14
N LEU A 139 -2.82 18.99 29.36
CA LEU A 139 -1.40 18.65 29.44
C LEU A 139 -0.78 19.17 30.73
N GLU A 140 -1.10 20.40 31.14
CA GLU A 140 -0.74 20.95 32.45
C GLU A 140 -1.26 20.03 33.56
N THR A 141 -2.52 19.62 33.51
CA THR A 141 -3.12 18.73 34.51
C THR A 141 -2.48 17.33 34.54
N ARG A 142 -2.02 16.82 33.38
CA ARG A 142 -1.34 15.51 33.26
C ARG A 142 0.14 15.55 33.62
N LEU A 143 0.82 16.68 33.36
CA LEU A 143 2.23 16.89 33.69
C LEU A 143 2.44 17.34 35.14
N ASN A 144 1.42 17.91 35.80
CA ASN A 144 1.54 18.39 37.17
C ASN A 144 1.53 17.22 38.18
N PRO A 145 2.67 16.91 38.84
CA PRO A 145 2.78 15.76 39.74
C PRO A 145 2.22 16.06 41.14
N ASN A 146 1.69 17.27 41.39
CA ASN A 146 1.16 17.66 42.69
C ASN A 146 -0.32 17.26 42.86
N PRO A 147 -0.65 16.32 43.77
CA PRO A 147 -2.02 15.86 43.99
C PRO A 147 -2.99 16.96 44.45
N ALA A 148 -2.51 17.95 45.21
CA ALA A 148 -3.35 19.01 45.77
C ALA A 148 -3.91 19.94 44.69
N ASN A 149 -3.09 20.29 43.69
CA ASN A 149 -3.52 21.09 42.55
C ASN A 149 -4.54 20.34 41.70
N ARG A 150 -4.32 19.04 41.47
CA ARG A 150 -5.26 18.20 40.72
C ARG A 150 -6.63 18.10 41.40
N VAL A 151 -6.66 17.97 42.73
CA VAL A 151 -7.91 17.99 43.51
C VAL A 151 -8.60 19.36 43.44
N ALA A 152 -7.86 20.46 43.49
CA ALA A 152 -8.43 21.81 43.37
C ALA A 152 -9.06 22.03 41.99
N THR A 153 -8.38 21.65 40.90
CA THR A 153 -8.91 21.73 39.53
C THR A 153 -10.15 20.87 39.34
N LEU A 154 -10.15 19.63 39.84
CA LEU A 154 -11.31 18.74 39.76
C LEU A 154 -12.50 19.29 40.56
N ARG A 155 -12.28 19.82 41.76
CA ARG A 155 -13.35 20.45 42.55
C ARG A 155 -13.95 21.67 41.87
N ARG A 156 -13.13 22.50 41.23
CA ARG A 156 -13.61 23.64 40.45
C ARG A 156 -14.48 23.17 39.29
N ARG A 157 -14.06 22.12 38.57
CA ARG A 157 -14.83 21.54 37.47
C ARG A 157 -16.15 20.93 37.95
N ILE A 158 -16.15 20.27 39.10
CA ILE A 158 -17.38 19.74 39.72
C ILE A 158 -18.33 20.90 40.06
N ALA A 159 -17.84 21.97 40.67
CA ALA A 159 -18.68 23.13 41.00
C ALA A 159 -19.26 23.82 39.76
N GLU A 160 -18.48 23.92 38.67
CA GLU A 160 -18.96 24.43 37.38
C GLU A 160 -20.06 23.52 36.78
N LEU A 161 -19.84 22.20 36.79
CA LEU A 161 -20.82 21.21 36.32
C LEU A 161 -22.09 21.15 37.19
N GLU A 162 -21.97 21.29 38.51
CA GLU A 162 -23.11 21.37 39.43
C GLU A 162 -23.95 22.63 39.16
N ARG A 163 -23.30 23.74 38.79
CA ARG A 163 -24.01 24.96 38.39
C ARG A 163 -24.74 24.79 37.05
N GLU A 164 -24.06 24.23 36.04
CA GLU A 164 -24.70 23.90 34.75
C GLU A 164 -25.87 22.94 34.94
N LEU A 165 -25.73 21.94 35.82
CA LEU A 165 -26.81 21.00 36.12
C LEU A 165 -28.01 21.72 36.75
N GLN A 166 -27.78 22.60 37.73
CA GLN A 166 -28.85 23.39 38.35
C GLN A 166 -29.53 24.34 37.35
N GLU A 167 -28.76 24.97 36.46
CA GLU A 167 -29.30 25.82 35.39
C GLU A 167 -30.16 25.01 34.41
N ALA A 168 -29.69 23.82 34.02
CA ALA A 168 -30.43 22.91 33.15
C ALA A 168 -31.70 22.36 33.82
N GLU A 169 -31.64 21.97 35.11
CA GLU A 169 -32.80 21.53 35.92
C GLU A 169 -33.81 22.67 36.12
N ALA A 170 -33.34 23.91 36.21
CA ALA A 170 -34.18 25.12 36.25
C ALA A 170 -34.77 25.50 34.88
N GLY A 171 -34.43 24.78 33.81
CA GLY A 171 -34.93 25.00 32.45
C GLY A 171 -34.20 26.09 31.67
N HIS A 172 -33.08 26.61 32.18
CA HIS A 172 -32.20 27.53 31.48
C HIS A 172 -31.15 26.73 30.69
N ILE A 173 -31.49 26.40 29.44
CA ILE A 173 -30.57 25.70 28.52
C ILE A 173 -30.01 26.73 27.55
N GLU A 174 -28.70 27.00 27.62
CA GLU A 174 -28.00 27.73 26.57
C GLU A 174 -27.94 26.86 25.31
N VAL A 175 -28.80 27.15 24.34
CA VAL A 175 -28.77 26.53 23.03
C VAL A 175 -27.93 27.40 22.11
N LEU A 176 -26.97 26.79 21.42
CA LEU A 176 -26.13 27.49 20.44
C LEU A 176 -27.00 28.20 19.40
N GLU A 177 -26.65 29.46 19.12
CA GLU A 177 -27.25 30.22 18.04
C GLU A 177 -27.01 29.53 16.69
N ALA A 178 -27.95 29.68 15.74
CA ALA A 178 -27.93 28.92 14.49
C ALA A 178 -26.63 29.08 13.67
N HIS A 179 -26.00 30.26 13.72
CA HIS A 179 -24.73 30.54 13.04
C HIS A 179 -23.55 29.80 13.69
N GLN A 180 -23.48 29.79 15.03
CA GLN A 180 -22.44 29.07 15.78
C GLN A 180 -22.58 27.56 15.60
N ALA A 181 -23.82 27.05 15.61
CA ALA A 181 -24.09 25.65 15.33
C ALA A 181 -23.61 25.25 13.92
N VAL A 182 -23.80 26.11 12.91
CA VAL A 182 -23.30 25.86 11.55
C VAL A 182 -21.77 25.77 11.51
N GLU A 183 -21.07 26.69 12.18
CA GLU A 183 -19.60 26.67 12.26
C GLU A 183 -19.09 25.41 12.95
N HIS A 184 -19.61 25.08 14.13
CA HIS A 184 -19.19 23.89 14.87
C HIS A 184 -19.47 22.57 14.12
N ILE A 185 -20.58 22.47 13.39
CA ILE A 185 -20.88 21.30 12.56
C ILE A 185 -19.86 21.15 11.42
N ARG A 186 -19.43 22.27 10.80
CA ARG A 186 -18.37 22.25 9.77
C ARG A 186 -17.02 21.86 10.36
N GLU A 187 -16.71 22.32 11.57
CA GLU A 187 -15.49 21.93 12.27
C GLU A 187 -15.44 20.43 12.56
N VAL A 188 -16.53 19.87 13.09
CA VAL A 188 -16.64 18.42 13.33
C VAL A 188 -16.47 17.64 12.03
N PHE A 189 -17.08 18.10 10.92
CA PHE A 189 -16.89 17.47 9.61
C PHE A 189 -15.43 17.50 9.14
N ASN A 190 -14.75 18.64 9.31
CA ASN A 190 -13.36 18.80 8.90
C ASN A 190 -12.42 17.91 9.71
N LEU A 191 -12.62 17.83 11.04
CA LEU A 191 -11.88 16.94 11.93
C LEU A 191 -12.14 15.46 11.61
N ALA A 192 -13.39 15.10 11.33
CA ALA A 192 -13.74 13.74 10.92
C ALA A 192 -13.09 13.36 9.58
N SER A 193 -13.04 14.30 8.64
CA SER A 193 -12.45 14.08 7.31
C SER A 193 -10.93 13.97 7.37
N SER A 194 -10.28 14.67 8.29
CA SER A 194 -8.82 14.58 8.45
C SER A 194 -8.38 13.28 9.09
N LEU A 195 -9.11 12.79 10.10
CA LEU A 195 -8.81 11.51 10.74
C LEU A 195 -8.74 10.36 9.71
N ARG A 196 -9.62 10.41 8.71
CA ARG A 196 -9.58 9.50 7.55
C ARG A 196 -8.31 9.65 6.71
N ALA A 197 -7.90 10.88 6.42
CA ALA A 197 -6.67 11.13 5.68
C ALA A 197 -5.45 10.61 6.47
N ASP A 198 -5.48 10.71 7.80
CA ASP A 198 -4.44 10.20 8.68
C ASP A 198 -4.32 8.68 8.58
N PHE A 199 -5.43 7.91 8.53
CA PHE A 199 -5.38 6.46 8.31
C PHE A 199 -4.71 6.07 6.99
N ARG A 200 -5.02 6.79 5.90
CA ARG A 200 -4.37 6.57 4.61
C ARG A 200 -2.89 6.89 4.63
N ARG A 201 -2.50 7.96 5.31
CA ARG A 201 -1.08 8.31 5.50
C ARG A 201 -0.32 7.24 6.29
N VAL A 202 -0.96 6.65 7.31
CA VAL A 202 -0.39 5.52 8.04
C VAL A 202 -0.21 4.33 7.10
N GLU A 203 -1.22 4.00 6.29
CA GLU A 203 -1.12 2.94 5.28
C GLU A 203 0.02 3.18 4.29
N ASP A 204 0.12 4.39 3.73
CA ASP A 204 1.18 4.77 2.80
C ASP A 204 2.56 4.68 3.46
N SER A 205 2.69 5.13 4.71
CA SER A 205 3.91 5.03 5.49
C SER A 205 4.32 3.56 5.74
N TRP A 206 3.36 2.68 6.02
CA TRP A 206 3.61 1.24 6.11
C TRP A 206 4.09 0.65 4.77
N ARG A 207 3.48 1.06 3.65
CA ARG A 207 3.88 0.61 2.31
C ARG A 207 5.28 1.11 1.94
N GLU A 208 5.61 2.35 2.28
CA GLU A 208 6.94 2.93 2.05
C GLU A 208 8.01 2.24 2.89
N ALA A 209 7.72 1.98 4.17
CA ALA A 209 8.64 1.25 5.04
C ALA A 209 8.86 -0.20 4.59
N ASP A 210 7.80 -0.91 4.17
CA ASP A 210 7.93 -2.24 3.58
C ASP A 210 8.83 -2.20 2.32
N ARG A 211 8.63 -1.20 1.46
CA ARG A 211 9.45 -1.01 0.26
C ARG A 211 10.92 -0.71 0.59
N ALA A 212 11.16 0.16 1.57
CA ALA A 212 12.51 0.48 2.03
C ALA A 212 13.19 -0.74 2.65
N LEU A 213 12.47 -1.53 3.44
CA LEU A 213 12.95 -2.78 4.01
C LEU A 213 13.35 -3.76 2.90
N ARG A 214 12.48 -4.01 1.91
CA ARG A 214 12.81 -4.87 0.74
C ARG A 214 14.05 -4.38 0.01
N GLN A 215 14.18 -3.08 -0.22
CA GLN A 215 15.35 -2.50 -0.87
C GLN A 215 16.62 -2.73 -0.05
N SER A 216 16.56 -2.57 1.27
CA SER A 216 17.70 -2.81 2.17
C SER A 216 18.11 -4.29 2.19
N ILE A 217 17.15 -5.22 2.14
CA ILE A 217 17.41 -6.66 2.06
C ILE A 217 18.14 -7.00 0.76
N ILE A 218 17.75 -6.38 -0.37
CA ILE A 218 18.38 -6.65 -1.68
C ILE A 218 19.77 -6.01 -1.79
N GLY A 219 19.96 -4.83 -1.22
CA GLY A 219 21.16 -4.01 -1.41
C GLY A 219 22.38 -4.43 -0.59
N GLU A 220 22.20 -5.12 0.53
CA GLU A 220 23.27 -5.37 1.51
C GLU A 220 23.29 -6.85 1.95
N GLN A 221 24.47 -7.40 2.23
CA GLN A 221 24.68 -8.79 2.66
C GLN A 221 24.26 -8.98 4.13
N TYR A 222 22.99 -8.75 4.46
CA TYR A 222 22.51 -8.94 5.83
C TYR A 222 22.26 -10.39 6.17
N HIS A 223 22.56 -10.75 7.42
CA HIS A 223 22.17 -12.04 7.97
C HIS A 223 20.67 -12.02 8.33
N ARG A 224 20.05 -13.22 8.35
CA ARG A 224 18.60 -13.38 8.65
C ARG A 224 18.19 -12.70 9.96
N GLY A 225 19.07 -12.65 10.96
CA GLY A 225 18.83 -11.99 12.25
C GLY A 225 18.69 -10.47 12.12
N ASP A 226 19.58 -9.82 11.37
CA ASP A 226 19.60 -8.36 11.21
C ASP A 226 18.34 -7.84 10.48
N ILE A 227 17.81 -8.65 9.56
CA ILE A 227 16.59 -8.34 8.80
C ILE A 227 15.36 -8.38 9.72
N VAL A 228 15.28 -9.39 10.60
CA VAL A 228 14.17 -9.49 11.58
C VAL A 228 14.26 -8.36 12.60
N GLU A 229 15.46 -8.06 13.09
CA GLU A 229 15.68 -6.96 14.02
C GLU A 229 15.31 -5.61 13.40
N ARG A 230 15.67 -5.36 12.14
CA ARG A 230 15.20 -4.16 11.42
C ARG A 230 13.70 -4.13 11.21
N LEU A 231 13.07 -5.24 10.82
CA LEU A 231 11.61 -5.27 10.69
C LEU A 231 10.95 -4.86 12.02
N LEU A 232 11.40 -5.41 13.15
CA LEU A 232 10.85 -5.07 14.47
C LEU A 232 11.12 -3.60 14.83
N ASN A 233 12.33 -3.09 14.58
CA ASN A 233 12.68 -1.70 14.86
C ASN A 233 11.93 -0.71 13.95
N ASP A 234 11.74 -1.03 12.67
CA ASP A 234 10.99 -0.20 11.73
C ASP A 234 9.50 -0.20 12.06
N GLN A 235 8.94 -1.32 12.51
CA GLN A 235 7.58 -1.40 13.04
C GLN A 235 7.38 -0.48 14.26
N ASP A 236 8.31 -0.49 15.20
CA ASP A 236 8.27 0.39 16.36
C ASP A 236 8.49 1.87 15.97
N ALA A 237 9.35 2.15 14.99
CA ALA A 237 9.55 3.50 14.46
C ALA A 237 8.28 4.05 13.81
N LEU A 238 7.55 3.22 13.06
CA LEU A 238 6.27 3.58 12.45
C LEU A 238 5.18 3.87 13.49
N LEU A 239 5.13 3.11 14.57
CA LEU A 239 4.23 3.39 15.71
C LEU A 239 4.59 4.69 16.45
N ASN A 240 5.86 5.11 16.40
CA ASN A 240 6.35 6.34 17.01
C ASN A 240 6.15 7.59 16.14
N THR A 241 5.64 7.46 14.92
CA THR A 241 5.20 8.60 14.10
C THR A 241 3.95 9.27 14.71
N PRO A 242 3.74 10.58 14.48
CA PRO A 242 2.53 11.25 14.96
C PRO A 242 1.25 10.57 14.43
N GLU A 243 1.24 10.11 13.19
CA GLU A 243 0.10 9.41 12.57
C GLU A 243 -0.06 7.99 13.14
N GLY A 244 1.04 7.25 13.33
CA GLY A 244 1.04 5.92 13.95
C GLY A 244 0.54 5.92 15.40
N ARG A 245 0.86 6.96 16.16
CA ARG A 245 0.32 7.15 17.53
C ARG A 245 -1.18 7.41 17.54
N VAL A 246 -1.70 8.16 16.56
CA VAL A 246 -3.15 8.38 16.39
C VAL A 246 -3.84 7.06 16.03
N PHE A 247 -3.25 6.28 15.13
CA PHE A 247 -3.74 4.94 14.78
C PHE A 247 -3.77 4.00 15.99
N ASP A 248 -2.70 3.93 16.77
CA ASP A 248 -2.64 3.05 17.95
C ASP A 248 -3.69 3.46 18.98
N SER A 249 -3.78 4.76 19.32
CA SER A 249 -4.80 5.31 20.22
C SER A 249 -6.22 4.94 19.76
N PHE A 250 -6.50 5.09 18.47
CA PHE A 250 -7.78 4.69 17.88
C PHE A 250 -8.02 3.19 17.98
N GLN A 251 -7.01 2.35 17.72
CA GLN A 251 -7.08 0.91 17.94
C GLN A 251 -7.43 0.55 19.38
N GLN A 252 -6.90 1.29 20.36
CA GLN A 252 -7.28 1.09 21.77
C GLN A 252 -8.75 1.44 22.02
N GLN A 253 -9.26 2.50 21.38
CA GLN A 253 -10.67 2.89 21.44
C GLN A 253 -11.58 1.90 20.68
N LEU A 254 -11.13 1.32 19.57
CA LEU A 254 -11.88 0.30 18.83
C LEU A 254 -12.17 -0.94 19.69
N ARG A 255 -11.25 -1.29 20.59
CA ARG A 255 -11.46 -2.38 21.56
C ARG A 255 -12.63 -2.10 22.51
N GLN A 256 -12.99 -0.83 22.70
CA GLN A 256 -14.11 -0.39 23.53
C GLN A 256 -15.36 -0.14 22.68
N SER A 257 -16.05 -1.23 22.30
CA SER A 257 -17.22 -1.19 21.40
C SER A 257 -18.37 -0.25 21.86
N SER A 258 -18.45 0.09 23.15
CA SER A 258 -19.42 1.05 23.69
C SER A 258 -19.16 2.49 23.26
N GLU A 259 -17.90 2.90 23.13
CA GLU A 259 -17.53 4.28 22.78
C GLU A 259 -17.88 4.61 21.32
N LEU A 260 -17.63 3.67 20.40
CA LEU A 260 -17.98 3.82 18.98
C LEU A 260 -19.50 3.88 18.75
N LYS A 261 -20.28 3.13 19.53
CA LYS A 261 -21.74 3.19 19.51
C LYS A 261 -22.23 4.55 19.98
N ALA A 262 -21.70 5.03 21.12
CA ALA A 262 -22.02 6.36 21.64
C ALA A 262 -21.64 7.48 20.65
N MET A 263 -20.49 7.37 19.99
CA MET A 263 -20.07 8.31 18.94
C MET A 263 -21.04 8.32 17.76
N SER A 264 -21.42 7.13 17.26
CA SER A 264 -22.41 7.01 16.17
C SER A 264 -23.75 7.65 16.52
N GLU A 265 -24.20 7.49 17.76
CA GLU A 265 -25.45 8.05 18.25
C GLU A 265 -25.39 9.57 18.39
N ARG A 266 -24.30 10.12 18.95
CA ARG A 266 -24.04 11.57 19.00
C ARG A 266 -24.02 12.20 17.61
N LEU A 267 -23.38 11.55 16.63
CA LEU A 267 -23.37 12.03 15.24
C LEU A 267 -24.77 12.04 14.62
N ARG A 268 -25.64 11.06 14.94
CA ARG A 268 -27.04 11.08 14.49
C ARG A 268 -27.81 12.25 15.07
N VAL A 269 -27.61 12.55 16.36
CA VAL A 269 -28.22 13.71 17.03
C VAL A 269 -27.79 15.00 16.34
N ILE A 270 -26.48 15.20 16.13
CA ILE A 270 -25.94 16.39 15.44
C ILE A 270 -26.53 16.53 14.02
N LEU A 271 -26.59 15.44 13.25
CA LEU A 271 -27.12 15.44 11.88
C LEU A 271 -28.64 15.60 11.80
N SER A 272 -29.37 15.38 12.91
CA SER A 272 -30.82 15.61 13.00
C SER A 272 -31.18 17.08 13.24
N HIS A 273 -30.19 17.90 13.66
CA HIS A 273 -30.40 19.31 13.92
C HIS A 273 -30.66 20.09 12.61
N PRO A 274 -31.59 21.08 12.58
CA PRO A 274 -31.88 21.87 11.39
C PRO A 274 -30.63 22.56 10.79
N SER A 275 -29.75 23.10 11.64
CA SER A 275 -28.50 23.73 11.21
C SER A 275 -27.55 22.80 10.45
N ALA A 276 -27.72 21.48 10.54
CA ALA A 276 -26.90 20.53 9.79
C ALA A 276 -27.15 20.59 8.28
N SER A 277 -28.35 20.96 7.82
CA SER A 277 -28.60 21.16 6.39
C SER A 277 -27.98 22.44 5.84
N ASP A 278 -27.80 23.45 6.68
CA ASP A 278 -27.20 24.74 6.30
C ASP A 278 -25.66 24.67 6.37
N ALA A 279 -25.15 23.85 7.28
CA ALA A 279 -23.73 23.62 7.45
C ALA A 279 -23.13 22.72 6.36
N LEU A 280 -23.84 21.65 5.98
CA LEU A 280 -23.30 20.54 5.19
C LEU A 280 -24.20 20.14 4.01
N ASN A 281 -23.58 19.91 2.86
CA ASN A 281 -24.28 19.38 1.69
C ASN A 281 -24.74 17.92 1.92
N ARG A 282 -25.62 17.39 1.03
CA ARG A 282 -26.17 16.03 1.18
C ARG A 282 -25.10 14.95 1.24
N LEU A 283 -24.00 15.10 0.50
CA LEU A 283 -22.89 14.15 0.46
C LEU A 283 -22.10 14.17 1.78
N GLN A 284 -21.75 15.35 2.26
CA GLN A 284 -21.03 15.53 3.53
C GLN A 284 -21.82 14.97 4.72
N ARG A 285 -23.15 15.15 4.74
CA ARG A 285 -24.01 14.55 5.77
C ARG A 285 -24.06 13.03 5.69
N HIS A 286 -24.05 12.48 4.48
CA HIS A 286 -23.95 11.04 4.28
C HIS A 286 -22.59 10.51 4.77
N ASP A 287 -21.51 11.23 4.48
CA ASP A 287 -20.16 10.87 4.92
C ASP A 287 -20.02 10.86 6.44
N LEU A 288 -20.50 11.91 7.12
CA LEU A 288 -20.51 11.99 8.58
C LEU A 288 -21.36 10.88 9.22
N ARG A 289 -22.50 10.53 8.61
CA ARG A 289 -23.39 9.47 9.11
C ARG A 289 -22.72 8.09 9.09
N TRP A 290 -21.90 7.83 8.08
CA TRP A 290 -21.21 6.56 7.88
C TRP A 290 -19.77 6.56 8.40
N LEU A 291 -19.33 7.65 9.03
CA LEU A 291 -17.96 7.84 9.49
C LEU A 291 -17.47 6.65 10.31
N VAL A 292 -18.17 6.28 11.37
CA VAL A 292 -17.72 5.22 12.29
C VAL A 292 -17.49 3.89 11.57
N LYS A 293 -18.42 3.50 10.70
CA LYS A 293 -18.29 2.28 9.90
C LYS A 293 -17.05 2.36 8.99
N ARG A 294 -16.88 3.47 8.28
CA ARG A 294 -15.73 3.66 7.38
C ARG A 294 -14.40 3.69 8.13
N LEU A 295 -14.33 4.27 9.32
CA LEU A 295 -13.09 4.26 10.12
C LEU A 295 -12.73 2.85 10.58
N VAL A 296 -13.74 2.01 10.88
CA VAL A 296 -13.50 0.59 11.17
C VAL A 296 -12.98 -0.13 9.92
N ASP A 297 -13.60 0.10 8.76
CA ASP A 297 -13.17 -0.50 7.49
C ASP A 297 -11.73 -0.06 7.12
N GLU A 298 -11.42 1.24 7.20
CA GLU A 298 -10.08 1.78 6.92
C GLU A 298 -9.04 1.26 7.91
N SER A 299 -9.41 1.11 9.19
CA SER A 299 -8.51 0.49 10.15
C SER A 299 -8.23 -0.99 9.83
N GLN A 300 -9.18 -1.72 9.26
CA GLN A 300 -8.94 -3.10 8.81
C GLN A 300 -7.96 -3.11 7.64
N THR A 301 -8.07 -2.16 6.70
CA THR A 301 -7.11 -2.03 5.58
C THR A 301 -5.69 -1.81 6.08
N VAL A 302 -5.49 -0.92 7.06
CA VAL A 302 -4.15 -0.69 7.67
C VAL A 302 -3.62 -1.97 8.35
N LEU A 303 -4.47 -2.70 9.09
CA LEU A 303 -4.09 -3.97 9.71
C LEU A 303 -3.74 -5.04 8.66
N GLN A 304 -4.46 -5.09 7.54
CA GLN A 304 -4.16 -5.98 6.43
C GLN A 304 -2.84 -5.62 5.76
N ALA A 305 -2.56 -4.32 5.54
CA ALA A 305 -1.29 -3.85 5.00
C ALA A 305 -0.11 -4.27 5.90
N ARG A 306 -0.26 -4.11 7.22
CA ARG A 306 0.72 -4.60 8.20
C ARG A 306 0.90 -6.12 8.12
N ALA A 307 -0.19 -6.89 8.15
CA ALA A 307 -0.12 -8.34 8.11
C ALA A 307 0.48 -8.88 6.80
N ARG A 308 0.23 -8.18 5.68
CA ARG A 308 0.83 -8.48 4.38
C ARG A 308 2.34 -8.23 4.40
N SER A 309 2.79 -7.08 4.88
CA SER A 309 4.23 -6.79 5.03
C SER A 309 4.94 -7.84 5.90
N GLU A 310 4.37 -8.20 7.05
CA GLU A 310 4.91 -9.25 7.93
C GLU A 310 4.99 -10.62 7.24
N ARG A 311 3.95 -10.98 6.48
CA ARG A 311 3.89 -12.24 5.73
C ARG A 311 4.90 -12.25 4.59
N ASP A 312 5.03 -11.16 3.84
CA ASP A 312 5.92 -11.05 2.70
C ASP A 312 7.38 -11.15 3.16
N VAL A 313 7.75 -10.46 4.25
CA VAL A 313 9.10 -10.60 4.83
C VAL A 313 9.35 -12.01 5.34
N ARG A 314 8.37 -12.63 6.02
CA ARG A 314 8.47 -14.03 6.45
C ARG A 314 8.63 -14.99 5.27
N GLY A 315 7.88 -14.76 4.19
CA GLY A 315 7.99 -15.50 2.93
C GLY A 315 9.38 -15.37 2.34
N PHE A 316 9.89 -14.15 2.24
CA PHE A 316 11.23 -13.84 1.72
C PHE A 316 12.34 -14.53 2.52
N MET A 317 12.20 -14.64 3.84
CA MET A 317 13.13 -15.39 4.68
C MET A 317 13.02 -16.91 4.49
N LYS A 318 11.80 -17.43 4.38
CA LYS A 318 11.53 -18.87 4.36
C LYS A 318 11.93 -19.51 3.03
N THR A 319 11.71 -18.82 1.92
CA THR A 319 11.97 -19.36 0.58
C THR A 319 13.44 -19.28 0.16
N GLY A 320 14.29 -18.56 0.91
CA GLY A 320 15.66 -18.30 0.46
C GLY A 320 15.73 -17.42 -0.79
N LEU A 321 14.63 -16.79 -1.21
CA LEU A 321 14.56 -15.85 -2.33
C LEU A 321 15.59 -14.73 -2.18
N ALA A 322 15.88 -14.28 -0.96
CA ALA A 322 16.98 -13.36 -0.69
C ALA A 322 18.32 -13.88 -1.23
N ALA A 323 18.65 -15.14 -0.95
CA ALA A 323 19.89 -15.75 -1.41
C ALA A 323 19.92 -15.92 -2.93
N GLU A 324 18.78 -16.25 -3.55
CA GLU A 324 18.66 -16.30 -5.02
C GLU A 324 18.81 -14.91 -5.65
N HIS A 325 18.14 -13.89 -5.13
CA HIS A 325 18.27 -12.50 -5.58
C HIS A 325 19.70 -12.00 -5.44
N HIS A 326 20.37 -12.28 -4.31
CA HIS A 326 21.79 -11.98 -4.15
C HIS A 326 22.66 -12.75 -5.13
N ARG A 327 22.36 -14.03 -5.38
CA ARG A 327 23.10 -14.85 -6.35
C ARG A 327 22.96 -14.29 -7.76
N VAL A 328 21.76 -13.89 -8.16
CA VAL A 328 21.48 -13.24 -9.45
C VAL A 328 22.18 -11.89 -9.53
N GLY A 329 22.13 -11.07 -8.48
CA GLY A 329 22.86 -9.79 -8.40
C GLY A 329 24.37 -9.97 -8.52
N HIS A 330 24.94 -10.97 -7.83
CA HIS A 330 26.35 -11.34 -7.97
C HIS A 330 26.69 -11.79 -9.39
N LEU A 331 25.88 -12.65 -10.01
CA LEU A 331 26.08 -13.10 -11.39
C LEU A 331 25.98 -11.93 -12.39
N LEU A 332 25.06 -10.99 -12.17
CA LEU A 332 24.93 -9.78 -12.98
C LEU A 332 26.16 -8.87 -12.84
N ASN A 333 26.65 -8.65 -11.62
CA ASN A 333 27.87 -7.88 -11.39
C ASN A 333 29.11 -8.56 -11.97
N GLU A 334 29.23 -9.88 -11.85
CA GLU A 334 30.28 -10.66 -12.51
C GLU A 334 30.19 -10.52 -14.03
N PHE A 335 28.99 -10.61 -14.59
CA PHE A 335 28.74 -10.41 -16.02
C PHE A 335 29.12 -8.99 -16.46
N LEU A 336 28.69 -7.96 -15.74
CA LEU A 336 29.01 -6.57 -16.05
C LEU A 336 30.52 -6.30 -15.95
N ASN A 337 31.20 -6.87 -14.95
CA ASN A 337 32.65 -6.79 -14.81
C ASN A 337 33.39 -7.53 -15.95
N GLN A 338 32.87 -8.67 -16.41
CA GLN A 338 33.37 -9.36 -17.60
C GLN A 338 33.14 -8.53 -18.86
N ALA A 339 31.95 -7.91 -18.99
CA ALA A 339 31.61 -7.05 -20.10
C ALA A 339 32.51 -5.81 -20.17
N LEU A 340 32.83 -5.17 -19.03
CA LEU A 340 33.74 -4.03 -18.98
C LEU A 340 35.17 -4.36 -19.41
N LYS A 341 35.62 -5.61 -19.24
CA LYS A 341 36.95 -6.07 -19.69
C LYS A 341 37.03 -6.25 -21.21
N LEU A 342 35.90 -6.25 -21.92
CA LEU A 342 35.85 -6.38 -23.37
C LEU A 342 35.92 -4.99 -24.04
N ASP A 343 36.82 -4.86 -25.01
CA ASP A 343 36.89 -3.66 -25.84
C ASP A 343 35.76 -3.66 -26.88
N TRP A 344 34.61 -3.15 -26.47
CA TRP A 344 33.42 -3.07 -27.32
C TRP A 344 33.62 -2.18 -28.55
N GLN A 345 34.69 -1.40 -28.71
CA GLN A 345 34.91 -0.62 -29.92
C GLN A 345 35.35 -1.50 -31.11
N ARG A 346 35.90 -2.70 -30.84
CA ARG A 346 36.39 -3.60 -31.89
C ARG A 346 35.26 -4.42 -32.52
N GLN A 347 35.08 -4.25 -33.84
CA GLN A 347 34.02 -4.91 -34.61
C GLN A 347 34.14 -6.45 -34.63
N MET A 348 35.35 -6.99 -34.53
CA MET A 348 35.58 -8.45 -34.43
C MET A 348 35.01 -9.06 -33.15
N ILE A 349 34.97 -8.30 -32.04
CA ILE A 349 34.47 -8.77 -30.74
C ILE A 349 32.94 -8.78 -30.76
N ARG A 350 32.30 -7.76 -31.34
CA ARG A 350 30.83 -7.67 -31.45
C ARG A 350 30.20 -8.73 -32.35
N LYS A 351 30.94 -9.22 -33.35
CA LYS A 351 30.47 -10.20 -34.33
C LYS A 351 30.86 -11.65 -33.98
N LYS A 352 31.48 -11.87 -32.82
CA LYS A 352 31.88 -13.21 -32.39
C LYS A 352 30.61 -14.01 -32.10
N GLU A 353 30.50 -15.21 -32.66
CA GLU A 353 29.38 -16.11 -32.36
C GLU A 353 29.42 -16.48 -30.87
N VAL A 354 28.30 -16.28 -30.20
CA VAL A 354 28.11 -16.64 -28.79
C VAL A 354 27.12 -17.79 -28.74
N PRO A 355 27.39 -18.84 -27.95
CA PRO A 355 26.51 -20.02 -27.83
C PRO A 355 25.21 -19.76 -27.05
N LEU A 356 24.90 -18.50 -26.74
CA LEU A 356 23.63 -18.12 -26.11
C LEU A 356 22.62 -17.79 -27.22
N PRO A 357 21.42 -18.40 -27.24
CA PRO A 357 20.36 -17.93 -28.12
C PRO A 357 20.08 -16.46 -27.81
N ALA A 358 19.71 -15.66 -28.83
CA ALA A 358 19.46 -14.24 -28.64
C ALA A 358 18.35 -14.03 -27.58
N VAL A 359 18.74 -13.75 -26.34
CA VAL A 359 17.79 -13.47 -25.26
C VAL A 359 17.25 -12.07 -25.51
N GLY A 360 16.07 -12.04 -26.13
CA GLY A 360 15.27 -10.84 -26.33
C GLY A 360 15.43 -10.21 -27.71
N VAL A 361 14.33 -10.21 -28.46
CA VAL A 361 14.12 -9.29 -29.57
C VAL A 361 14.38 -7.88 -29.05
N ALA A 362 15.30 -7.14 -29.68
CA ALA A 362 15.60 -5.78 -29.29
C ALA A 362 14.37 -4.89 -29.58
N VAL A 363 13.55 -4.63 -28.56
CA VAL A 363 12.47 -3.64 -28.65
C VAL A 363 13.11 -2.25 -28.56
N THR A 364 13.44 -1.68 -29.71
CA THR A 364 13.97 -0.33 -29.85
C THR A 364 12.90 0.68 -29.47
N GLY A 365 12.83 1.02 -28.18
CA GLY A 365 11.85 1.95 -27.62
C GLY A 365 11.79 1.95 -26.09
N ILE A 366 12.28 0.88 -25.47
CA ILE A 366 12.28 0.70 -24.00
C ILE A 366 13.71 0.84 -23.46
N PRO A 367 13.99 1.67 -22.45
CA PRO A 367 15.31 1.77 -21.80
C PRO A 367 15.82 0.42 -21.29
N ALA A 368 17.13 0.18 -21.33
CA ALA A 368 17.73 -1.12 -20.95
C ALA A 368 17.38 -1.56 -19.51
N ILE A 369 17.19 -0.60 -18.59
CA ILE A 369 16.85 -0.87 -17.20
C ILE A 369 15.42 -1.43 -17.06
N GLU A 370 14.48 -1.02 -17.91
CA GLU A 370 13.12 -1.54 -17.93
C GLU A 370 13.03 -2.93 -18.58
N ARG A 371 14.00 -3.28 -19.42
CA ARG A 371 14.11 -4.63 -20.02
C ARG A 371 14.65 -5.68 -19.05
N LEU A 372 15.48 -5.24 -18.11
CA LEU A 372 16.12 -6.10 -17.09
C LEU A 372 15.32 -6.13 -15.78
N ARG A 373 14.31 -5.29 -15.62
CA ARG A 373 13.39 -5.37 -14.49
C ARG A 373 12.56 -6.65 -14.59
N PHE A 374 12.44 -7.34 -13.46
CA PHE A 374 11.46 -8.42 -13.29
C PHE A 374 10.08 -7.83 -13.58
N LYS A 375 9.44 -8.31 -14.63
CA LYS A 375 8.01 -8.11 -14.82
C LYS A 375 7.35 -9.18 -13.98
N GLU A 376 6.92 -8.82 -12.78
CA GLU A 376 5.86 -9.57 -12.14
C GLU A 376 4.68 -9.56 -13.12
N VAL A 377 4.04 -10.71 -13.31
CA VAL A 377 2.73 -10.72 -13.97
C VAL A 377 1.86 -9.86 -13.06
N ASP A 378 1.42 -8.73 -13.60
CA ASP A 378 0.47 -7.85 -12.94
C ASP A 378 -0.86 -8.62 -12.92
N ASP A 379 -1.02 -9.48 -11.92
CA ASP A 379 -2.32 -9.99 -11.53
C ASP A 379 -3.08 -8.81 -10.91
N GLU A 380 -3.52 -7.87 -11.75
CA GLU A 380 -4.52 -6.85 -11.41
C GLU A 380 -5.90 -7.48 -11.10
N ALA A 381 -6.00 -8.80 -11.13
CA ALA A 381 -6.96 -9.51 -10.32
C ALA A 381 -6.32 -9.85 -8.96
N GLU A 382 -6.38 -8.91 -8.01
CA GLU A 382 -6.47 -9.30 -6.61
C GLU A 382 -7.68 -10.24 -6.50
N GLN A 383 -7.48 -11.55 -6.65
CA GLN A 383 -8.35 -12.55 -6.05
C GLN A 383 -8.16 -12.40 -4.55
N THR A 384 -8.80 -11.37 -4.00
CA THR A 384 -9.16 -11.32 -2.60
C THR A 384 -9.90 -12.62 -2.36
N LEU A 385 -9.26 -13.57 -1.66
CA LEU A 385 -9.94 -14.77 -1.21
C LEU A 385 -11.16 -14.29 -0.43
N ASP A 386 -12.35 -14.53 -0.99
CA ASP A 386 -13.60 -14.21 -0.33
C ASP A 386 -13.79 -15.22 0.80
N LEU A 387 -13.22 -14.88 1.96
CA LEU A 387 -13.29 -15.68 3.19
C LEU A 387 -14.65 -15.55 3.89
N SER A 388 -15.64 -14.94 3.24
CA SER A 388 -17.03 -15.03 3.67
C SER A 388 -17.44 -16.51 3.63
N ASN A 389 -17.98 -17.05 4.73
CA ASN A 389 -18.60 -18.37 4.75
C ASN A 389 -19.80 -18.38 3.79
N HIS A 390 -19.55 -18.67 2.52
CA HIS A 390 -20.58 -19.03 1.58
C HIS A 390 -20.93 -20.49 1.84
N ALA A 391 -22.17 -20.76 2.24
CA ALA A 391 -22.73 -22.09 2.10
C ALA A 391 -22.87 -22.36 0.60
N ALA A 392 -21.77 -22.77 -0.03
CA ALA A 392 -21.77 -23.17 -1.42
C ALA A 392 -22.58 -24.46 -1.54
N ASP A 393 -23.54 -24.46 -2.46
CA ASP A 393 -24.24 -25.68 -2.84
C ASP A 393 -23.22 -26.58 -3.58
N LEU A 394 -23.14 -27.86 -3.19
CA LEU A 394 -22.16 -28.83 -3.73
C LEU A 394 -22.23 -28.97 -5.26
N THR A 395 -23.33 -28.52 -5.86
CA THR A 395 -23.59 -28.50 -7.30
C THR A 395 -22.87 -27.38 -8.06
N GLN A 396 -22.27 -26.40 -7.36
CA GLN A 396 -21.53 -25.28 -7.95
C GLN A 396 -20.01 -25.45 -7.89
N ILE A 397 -19.53 -26.53 -7.29
CA ILE A 397 -18.12 -26.89 -7.25
C ILE A 397 -17.75 -27.44 -8.63
N GLY A 398 -16.83 -26.76 -9.32
CA GLY A 398 -16.37 -27.16 -10.66
C GLY A 398 -15.67 -28.53 -10.64
N ASP A 399 -15.73 -29.23 -11.77
CA ASP A 399 -15.15 -30.58 -11.93
C ASP A 399 -13.66 -30.63 -11.55
N ASP A 400 -12.91 -29.54 -11.82
CA ASP A 400 -11.50 -29.38 -11.45
C ASP A 400 -11.21 -29.57 -9.95
N PHE A 401 -12.16 -29.21 -9.06
CA PHE A 401 -12.00 -29.42 -7.61
C PHE A 401 -12.18 -30.89 -7.22
N TRP A 402 -13.09 -31.60 -7.89
CA TRP A 402 -13.28 -33.04 -7.70
C TRP A 402 -12.13 -33.83 -8.30
N ASP A 403 -11.57 -33.37 -9.42
CA ASP A 403 -10.36 -33.94 -10.02
C ASP A 403 -9.13 -33.76 -9.11
N ALA A 404 -9.02 -32.65 -8.38
CA ALA A 404 -7.99 -32.47 -7.35
C ALA A 404 -8.18 -33.41 -6.14
N PHE A 405 -9.38 -33.95 -5.93
CA PHE A 405 -9.69 -34.94 -4.90
C PHE A 405 -9.58 -36.40 -5.39
N ASN A 406 -9.58 -36.63 -6.71
CA ASN A 406 -9.27 -37.90 -7.36
C ASN A 406 -7.75 -38.14 -7.36
N GLY A 407 -7.14 -38.24 -6.18
CA GLY A 407 -5.76 -38.68 -6.00
C GLY A 407 -5.67 -40.18 -5.75
N LEU A 408 -4.52 -40.79 -6.07
CA LEU A 408 -4.24 -42.17 -5.72
C LEU A 408 -4.26 -42.38 -4.19
N ASP A 409 -5.13 -43.27 -3.71
CA ASP A 409 -5.06 -43.81 -2.34
C ASP A 409 -3.83 -44.72 -2.21
N ARG A 410 -2.76 -44.15 -1.66
CA ARG A 410 -1.44 -44.80 -1.54
C ARG A 410 -1.49 -46.00 -0.61
N GLU A 411 -2.19 -45.90 0.52
CA GLU A 411 -2.28 -46.98 1.51
C GLU A 411 -3.03 -48.18 0.93
N ALA A 412 -4.14 -47.95 0.23
CA ALA A 412 -4.88 -49.02 -0.43
C ALA A 412 -4.04 -49.71 -1.52
N LEU A 413 -3.30 -48.93 -2.32
CA LEU A 413 -2.43 -49.48 -3.36
C LEU A 413 -1.29 -50.32 -2.76
N ILE A 414 -0.61 -49.84 -1.72
CA ILE A 414 0.49 -50.54 -1.05
C ILE A 414 -0.01 -51.86 -0.45
N ASN A 415 -1.18 -51.85 0.20
CA ASN A 415 -1.76 -53.08 0.75
C ASN A 415 -2.11 -54.11 -0.34
N GLN A 416 -2.66 -53.66 -1.47
CA GLN A 416 -2.97 -54.54 -2.60
C GLN A 416 -1.71 -55.12 -3.26
N THR A 417 -0.65 -54.33 -3.39
CA THR A 417 0.62 -54.79 -3.98
C THR A 417 1.31 -55.79 -3.08
N LEU A 418 1.33 -55.58 -1.76
CA LEU A 418 1.87 -56.54 -0.79
C LEU A 418 1.11 -57.88 -0.82
N LEU A 419 -0.23 -57.85 -0.88
CA LEU A 419 -1.05 -59.07 -1.01
C LEU A 419 -0.77 -59.84 -2.30
N LEU A 420 -0.55 -59.12 -3.40
CA LEU A 420 -0.26 -59.72 -4.71
C LEU A 420 1.15 -60.33 -4.75
N LEU A 421 2.14 -59.62 -4.21
CA LEU A 421 3.52 -60.11 -4.08
C LEU A 421 3.60 -61.33 -3.13
N ALA A 422 2.83 -61.34 -2.05
CA ALA A 422 2.74 -62.48 -1.13
C ALA A 422 2.13 -63.73 -1.79
N LYS A 423 1.27 -63.55 -2.80
CA LYS A 423 0.63 -64.65 -3.55
C LYS A 423 1.53 -65.22 -4.64
N GLU A 424 2.31 -64.39 -5.32
CA GLU A 424 3.21 -64.80 -6.41
C GLU A 424 4.54 -65.38 -5.89
N ASN A 425 4.97 -64.99 -4.68
CA ASN A 425 6.15 -65.52 -3.98
C ASN A 425 7.45 -65.56 -4.82
N ARG A 426 7.58 -64.59 -5.73
CA ARG A 426 8.73 -64.36 -6.63
C ARG A 426 8.92 -62.85 -6.83
N PRO A 427 10.12 -62.36 -7.16
CA PRO A 427 10.33 -60.97 -7.52
C PRO A 427 9.57 -60.65 -8.82
N VAL A 428 8.71 -59.62 -8.79
CA VAL A 428 7.89 -59.21 -9.93
C VAL A 428 8.38 -57.86 -10.46
N GLY A 429 8.52 -57.75 -11.79
CA GLY A 429 8.89 -56.51 -12.49
C GLY A 429 7.77 -55.47 -12.49
N LEU A 430 8.11 -54.18 -12.66
CA LEU A 430 7.12 -53.10 -12.69
C LEU A 430 6.15 -53.24 -13.87
N ALA A 431 6.62 -53.75 -15.02
CA ALA A 431 5.74 -54.00 -16.16
C ALA A 431 4.81 -55.20 -15.94
N GLU A 432 5.28 -56.23 -15.23
CA GLU A 432 4.46 -57.40 -14.87
C GLU A 432 3.44 -57.04 -13.77
N LEU A 433 3.80 -56.16 -12.82
CA LEU A 433 2.89 -55.58 -11.83
C LEU A 433 1.80 -54.72 -12.49
N ALA A 434 2.15 -53.90 -13.48
CA ALA A 434 1.18 -53.10 -14.23
C ALA A 434 0.16 -53.97 -15.00
N ALA A 435 0.56 -55.17 -15.43
CA ALA A 435 -0.32 -56.11 -16.10
C ALA A 435 -1.25 -56.85 -15.13
N LEU A 436 -0.77 -57.16 -13.92
CA LEU A 436 -1.52 -57.87 -12.88
C LEU A 436 -2.43 -56.94 -12.07
N LEU A 437 -2.01 -55.70 -11.86
CA LEU A 437 -2.75 -54.63 -11.20
C LEU A 437 -2.75 -53.40 -12.11
N PRO A 438 -3.73 -53.28 -13.03
CA PRO A 438 -3.81 -52.13 -13.93
C PRO A 438 -4.00 -50.83 -13.11
N PRO A 439 -3.09 -49.84 -13.23
CA PRO A 439 -3.18 -48.62 -12.45
C PRO A 439 -4.37 -47.77 -12.89
N ALA A 440 -5.08 -47.18 -11.92
CA ALA A 440 -6.09 -46.15 -12.18
C ALA A 440 -5.44 -44.77 -12.40
N HIS A 441 -4.30 -44.52 -11.74
CA HIS A 441 -3.47 -43.32 -11.89
C HIS A 441 -2.07 -43.74 -12.34
N ASP A 442 -1.82 -43.73 -13.65
CA ASP A 442 -0.64 -44.36 -14.26
C ASP A 442 0.69 -43.91 -13.62
N LEU A 443 1.04 -42.62 -13.72
CA LEU A 443 2.33 -42.08 -13.27
C LEU A 443 2.48 -42.13 -11.75
N GLU A 444 1.41 -41.83 -11.00
CA GLU A 444 1.43 -41.84 -9.54
C GLU A 444 1.66 -43.24 -8.99
N THR A 445 1.04 -44.25 -9.60
CA THR A 445 1.22 -45.66 -9.23
C THR A 445 2.66 -46.13 -9.45
N PHE A 446 3.27 -45.78 -10.59
CA PHE A 446 4.67 -46.12 -10.86
C PHE A 446 5.64 -45.41 -9.90
N ALA A 447 5.37 -44.16 -9.55
CA ALA A 447 6.18 -43.42 -8.59
C ALA A 447 6.15 -44.08 -7.20
N VAL A 448 4.98 -44.56 -6.76
CA VAL A 448 4.83 -45.30 -5.49
C VAL A 448 5.61 -46.61 -5.54
N TRP A 449 5.51 -47.42 -6.60
CA TRP A 449 6.25 -48.68 -6.69
C TRP A 449 7.77 -48.51 -6.75
N ILE A 450 8.26 -47.47 -7.43
CA ILE A 450 9.69 -47.13 -7.42
C ILE A 450 10.13 -46.65 -6.04
N GLY A 451 9.28 -45.87 -5.35
CA GLY A 451 9.48 -45.49 -3.95
C GLY A 451 9.62 -46.72 -3.05
N MET A 452 8.67 -47.66 -3.17
CA MET A 452 8.68 -48.92 -2.43
C MET A 452 9.96 -49.73 -2.67
N ALA A 453 10.40 -49.85 -3.93
CA ALA A 453 11.63 -50.54 -4.27
C ALA A 453 12.86 -49.89 -3.61
N ARG A 454 12.95 -48.56 -3.66
CA ARG A 454 14.08 -47.81 -3.08
C ARG A 454 14.12 -47.89 -1.56
N GLU A 455 12.97 -47.83 -0.91
CA GLU A 455 12.85 -47.86 0.55
C GLU A 455 13.13 -49.26 1.10
N ALA A 456 12.80 -50.31 0.35
CA ALA A 456 13.21 -51.69 0.63
C ALA A 456 14.66 -52.03 0.27
N GLY A 457 15.45 -51.07 -0.20
CA GLY A 457 16.84 -51.29 -0.57
C GLY A 457 17.02 -52.18 -1.80
N ILE A 458 15.98 -52.33 -2.63
CA ILE A 458 16.02 -53.08 -3.88
C ILE A 458 16.70 -52.21 -4.94
N GLU A 459 17.67 -52.78 -5.66
CA GLU A 459 18.39 -52.04 -6.70
C GLU A 459 17.47 -51.67 -7.87
N VAL A 460 17.41 -50.37 -8.17
CA VAL A 460 16.74 -49.81 -9.34
C VAL A 460 17.75 -49.67 -10.48
N ILE A 461 17.65 -50.52 -11.48
CA ILE A 461 18.62 -50.58 -12.59
C ILE A 461 18.13 -49.68 -13.73
N ASP A 462 18.64 -48.45 -13.80
CA ASP A 462 18.30 -47.49 -14.88
C ASP A 462 18.84 -47.90 -16.27
N SER A 463 19.79 -48.82 -16.32
CA SER A 463 20.42 -49.29 -17.56
C SER A 463 19.58 -50.32 -18.33
N GLN A 464 18.60 -50.95 -17.67
CA GLN A 464 17.64 -51.87 -18.26
C GLN A 464 16.24 -51.27 -18.17
N ARG A 465 15.48 -51.38 -19.26
CA ARG A 465 14.20 -50.71 -19.43
C ARG A 465 13.11 -51.74 -19.72
N GLU A 466 12.05 -51.71 -18.93
CA GLU A 466 10.82 -52.45 -19.15
C GLU A 466 9.75 -51.57 -19.80
N PHE A 467 8.87 -52.19 -20.57
CA PHE A 467 7.77 -51.48 -21.23
C PHE A 467 6.44 -51.94 -20.66
N ALA A 468 5.66 -51.00 -20.14
CA ALA A 468 4.27 -51.23 -19.77
C ALA A 468 3.37 -50.54 -20.81
N GLU A 469 2.44 -51.29 -21.39
CA GLU A 469 1.40 -50.76 -22.27
C GLU A 469 0.07 -50.68 -21.51
N LEU A 470 -0.42 -49.45 -21.33
CA LEU A 470 -1.68 -49.16 -20.64
C LEU A 470 -2.66 -48.53 -21.61
N SER A 471 -3.96 -48.69 -21.37
CA SER A 471 -5.01 -48.05 -22.16
C SER A 471 -5.80 -47.11 -21.25
N ASP A 472 -5.95 -45.85 -21.66
CA ASP A 472 -6.74 -44.87 -20.90
C ASP A 472 -8.25 -45.12 -21.04
N GLY A 473 -9.06 -44.39 -20.26
CA GLY A 473 -10.53 -44.46 -20.30
C GLY A 473 -11.15 -44.06 -21.65
N GLU A 474 -10.39 -43.41 -22.55
CA GLU A 474 -10.80 -43.08 -23.92
C GLU A 474 -10.32 -44.12 -24.97
N GLY A 475 -9.65 -45.19 -24.54
CA GLY A 475 -9.16 -46.27 -25.40
C GLY A 475 -7.84 -45.97 -26.13
N ARG A 476 -7.11 -44.91 -25.75
CA ARG A 476 -5.77 -44.62 -26.29
C ARG A 476 -4.73 -45.45 -25.56
N ARG A 477 -3.78 -46.00 -26.32
CA ARG A 477 -2.69 -46.82 -25.78
C ARG A 477 -1.48 -45.98 -25.47
N TRP A 478 -1.05 -46.01 -24.21
CA TRP A 478 0.13 -45.36 -23.69
C TRP A 478 1.21 -46.39 -23.42
N ARG A 479 2.45 -46.08 -23.82
CA ARG A 479 3.61 -46.94 -23.57
C ARG A 479 4.56 -46.22 -22.62
N PHE A 480 4.70 -46.76 -21.42
CA PHE A 480 5.60 -46.24 -20.39
C PHE A 480 6.94 -46.96 -20.44
N ASN A 481 8.01 -46.21 -20.14
CA ASN A 481 9.38 -46.70 -20.13
C ASN A 481 9.87 -46.68 -18.68
N LEU A 482 9.95 -47.85 -18.06
CA LEU A 482 10.17 -48.00 -16.62
C LEU A 482 11.55 -48.65 -16.37
N PRO A 483 12.23 -48.29 -15.28
CA PRO A 483 13.46 -48.97 -14.87
C PRO A 483 13.16 -50.39 -14.41
N THR A 484 14.09 -51.32 -14.62
CA THR A 484 13.94 -52.70 -14.16
C THR A 484 14.16 -52.77 -12.64
N THR A 485 13.15 -53.27 -11.91
CA THR A 485 13.20 -53.55 -10.46
C THR A 485 12.45 -54.85 -10.18
N GLY A 486 12.91 -55.64 -9.21
CA GLY A 486 12.20 -56.84 -8.77
C GLY A 486 11.64 -56.63 -7.37
N LEU A 487 10.35 -56.35 -7.25
CA LEU A 487 9.69 -56.18 -5.95
C LEU A 487 9.45 -57.56 -5.31
N GLU A 488 10.00 -57.79 -4.12
CA GLU A 488 9.86 -59.05 -3.37
C GLU A 488 9.13 -58.83 -2.05
N SER A 489 8.17 -59.70 -1.72
CA SER A 489 7.31 -59.57 -0.54
C SER A 489 8.09 -59.56 0.78
N GLN A 490 9.16 -60.36 0.91
CA GLN A 490 9.94 -60.46 2.15
C GLN A 490 10.70 -59.17 2.50
N ALA A 491 11.10 -58.38 1.49
CA ALA A 491 11.84 -57.14 1.70
C ALA A 491 10.93 -55.94 2.03
N LEU A 492 9.64 -56.03 1.70
CA LEU A 492 8.68 -54.92 1.80
C LEU A 492 7.79 -54.99 3.06
N MET A 493 7.74 -56.15 3.75
CA MET A 493 6.86 -56.37 4.91
C MET A 493 7.38 -55.75 6.23
N ASP A 494 8.69 -55.48 6.34
CA ASP A 494 9.32 -54.96 7.57
C ASP A 494 9.43 -53.41 7.59
N ILE A 495 8.82 -52.73 6.63
CA ILE A 495 8.92 -51.27 6.44
C ILE A 495 7.60 -50.62 6.84
N ASP A 496 7.70 -49.59 7.68
CA ASP A 496 6.55 -48.79 8.10
C ASP A 496 6.28 -47.71 7.04
N TRP A 497 5.15 -47.83 6.36
CA TRP A 497 4.76 -46.94 5.26
C TRP A 497 3.79 -45.87 5.78
N GLU A 498 4.28 -44.89 6.56
CA GLU A 498 3.52 -43.67 6.95
C GLU A 498 3.60 -42.55 5.91
#